data_AF-A0A2Z4PSR6-F1
#
_entry.id   AF-A0A2Z4PSR6-F1
#
_cell.length_a   1.000
_cell.length_b   1.000
_cell.length_c   1.000
_cell.angle_alpha   90.00
_cell.angle_beta   90.00
_cell.angle_gamma   90.00
#
_symmetry.space_group_name_H-M   'P 1'
#
loop_
_entity.id
_entity.type
_entity.pdbx_description
1 polymer ?
#
loop_
_entity_poly.entity_id
_entity_poly.type
_entity_poly.pdbx_seq_one_letter_code
_entity_poly.pdbx_strand_id
1 'polypeptide(L)'
;MTIFKAIIHTVALLLPVIALTGCSDNHENKLGTVAKIGNGGSLDGAYNLSDIWVTSVNGGSAGFGYGAVNGYPGASASIGISVPRHIKGYWAKENEEGPGFQSYYRISADIDSVLAEKKIRTLQNYYQTFKSNWGHMQVEVEQSRIMVLYTLNCFSKLDDCTVKPYEASHDLVSKSPKNLTDVAVLFDGKGESSLTPFPGSPYDERRVLVNPPHLGHKITLTDTQGRTASVGRGIGDLTRLQGDWKNYIGEDEVGKSMYRFFHMDEPIDTDIIKEKIQIIRKDLAHKAFPSVTYVTINNDGHMKLYYRLICVSDTELCDSLEESRASPLVIRSSDYDLDILLFEGKAEELDAPYETVSDPQ
;
A
#
# COMPACT_ATOMS: atom_id res chain seq x y z
N MET A 1 -46.08 -16.46 77.99
CA MET A 1 -45.55 -15.87 79.24
C MET A 1 -44.10 -16.31 79.37
N THR A 2 -43.18 -15.35 79.58
CA THR A 2 -41.73 -15.51 79.88
C THR A 2 -40.84 -16.01 78.72
N ILE A 3 -40.24 -15.16 77.87
CA ILE A 3 -39.01 -14.32 77.99
C ILE A 3 -37.72 -15.11 78.28
N PHE A 4 -36.75 -15.07 77.34
CA PHE A 4 -35.30 -14.71 77.49
C PHE A 4 -34.36 -15.54 76.59
N LYS A 5 -33.77 -14.92 75.54
CA LYS A 5 -32.38 -14.42 75.50
C LYS A 5 -31.91 -14.15 74.06
N ALA A 6 -31.64 -12.88 73.79
CA ALA A 6 -30.80 -12.40 72.70
C ALA A 6 -29.46 -11.94 73.31
N ILE A 7 -28.34 -12.43 72.78
CA ILE A 7 -26.92 -12.09 73.02
C ILE A 7 -26.16 -12.66 71.80
N ILE A 8 -25.23 -12.04 71.07
CA ILE A 8 -24.68 -10.68 70.91
C ILE A 8 -23.64 -10.78 69.76
N HIS A 9 -23.42 -9.69 69.01
CA HIS A 9 -22.26 -9.38 68.13
C HIS A 9 -22.21 -10.17 66.79
N THR A 10 -22.08 -9.54 65.62
CA THR A 10 -21.03 -8.58 65.24
C THR A 10 -21.47 -7.76 64.02
N VAL A 11 -21.34 -6.44 64.12
CA VAL A 11 -21.32 -5.52 62.97
C VAL A 11 -19.92 -5.54 62.38
N ALA A 12 -19.75 -5.88 61.11
CA ALA A 12 -18.57 -5.47 60.33
C ALA A 12 -18.81 -5.60 58.82
N LEU A 13 -18.92 -4.42 58.21
CA LEU A 13 -18.42 -4.00 56.90
C LEU A 13 -18.94 -4.68 55.61
N LEU A 14 -19.56 -3.82 54.81
CA LEU A 14 -19.56 -3.84 53.36
C LEU A 14 -18.20 -4.25 52.79
N LEU A 15 -18.19 -5.31 52.00
CA LEU A 15 -17.24 -5.51 50.90
C LEU A 15 -18.08 -5.63 49.63
N PRO A 16 -17.96 -4.70 48.66
CA PRO A 16 -18.58 -4.89 47.37
C PRO A 16 -17.92 -6.10 46.71
N VAL A 17 -18.78 -7.02 46.27
CA VAL A 17 -18.45 -8.12 45.37
C VAL A 17 -17.88 -7.48 44.10
N ILE A 18 -16.56 -7.32 44.05
CA ILE A 18 -15.84 -7.15 42.79
C ILE A 18 -15.93 -8.52 42.12
N ALA A 19 -16.98 -8.67 41.32
CA ALA A 19 -16.99 -9.66 40.26
C ALA A 19 -15.77 -9.35 39.39
N LEU A 20 -14.66 -10.04 39.68
CA LEU A 20 -13.61 -10.29 38.72
C LEU A 20 -14.29 -11.03 37.56
N THR A 21 -14.82 -10.28 36.61
CA THR A 21 -14.76 -10.67 35.21
C THR A 21 -13.27 -10.68 34.86
N GLY A 22 -12.56 -11.68 35.40
CA GLY A 22 -11.40 -12.22 34.72
C GLY A 22 -11.97 -12.69 33.40
N CYS A 23 -11.87 -11.82 32.39
CA CYS A 23 -11.77 -12.29 31.04
C CYS A 23 -10.71 -13.37 31.13
N SER A 24 -11.12 -14.61 30.89
CA SER A 24 -10.18 -15.66 30.58
C SER A 24 -9.42 -15.10 29.39
N ASP A 25 -8.25 -14.53 29.65
CA ASP A 25 -7.19 -14.42 28.68
C ASP A 25 -6.90 -15.88 28.32
N ASN A 26 -7.73 -16.40 27.41
CA ASN A 26 -7.40 -17.55 26.63
C ASN A 26 -6.12 -17.12 25.92
N HIS A 27 -5.00 -17.47 26.55
CA HIS A 27 -3.70 -17.67 25.95
C HIS A 27 -3.83 -18.77 24.86
N GLU A 28 -4.65 -18.51 23.84
CA GLU A 28 -4.30 -18.96 22.51
C GLU A 28 -3.03 -18.19 22.18
N ASN A 29 -1.90 -18.91 22.26
CA ASN A 29 -0.56 -18.43 21.99
C ASN A 29 -0.47 -17.79 20.60
N LYS A 30 -0.99 -16.58 20.36
CA LYS A 30 -0.83 -15.91 19.05
C LYS A 30 0.66 -15.91 18.73
N LEU A 31 1.04 -16.62 17.67
CA LEU A 31 2.44 -16.68 17.28
C LEU A 31 2.95 -15.24 17.14
N GLY A 32 4.11 -14.98 17.75
CA GLY A 32 4.83 -13.73 17.54
C GLY A 32 5.35 -13.65 16.10
N THR A 33 6.59 -13.23 15.90
CA THR A 33 7.18 -13.25 14.56
C THR A 33 7.39 -14.70 14.10
N VAL A 34 6.70 -15.11 13.02
CA VAL A 34 6.80 -16.46 12.44
C VAL A 34 7.82 -16.52 11.31
N ALA A 35 8.02 -15.41 10.60
CA ALA A 35 8.97 -15.29 9.51
C ALA A 35 9.82 -14.03 9.66
N LYS A 36 11.12 -14.19 9.38
CA LYS A 36 12.14 -13.13 9.45
C LYS A 36 12.77 -12.82 8.10
N ILE A 37 12.53 -13.68 7.11
CA ILE A 37 13.00 -13.48 5.73
C ILE A 37 11.78 -13.53 4.81
N GLY A 38 11.71 -12.55 3.92
CA GLY A 38 10.72 -12.44 2.85
C GLY A 38 11.35 -12.82 1.52
N ASN A 39 10.56 -13.45 0.67
CA ASN A 39 10.92 -13.77 -0.71
C ASN A 39 9.79 -13.33 -1.65
N GLY A 40 10.15 -12.77 -2.80
CA GLY A 40 9.22 -12.36 -3.85
C GLY A 40 9.74 -12.87 -5.19
N GLY A 41 8.97 -13.74 -5.84
CA GLY A 41 9.41 -14.45 -7.03
C GLY A 41 8.27 -14.80 -7.98
N SER A 42 8.63 -15.57 -9.00
CA SER A 42 7.74 -15.97 -10.08
C SER A 42 8.00 -17.41 -10.52
N LEU A 43 6.96 -18.08 -11.02
CA LEU A 43 7.06 -19.49 -11.42
C LEU A 43 7.24 -19.70 -12.93
N ASP A 44 6.82 -18.72 -13.74
CA ASP A 44 6.70 -18.80 -15.20
C ASP A 44 7.39 -17.62 -15.93
N GLY A 45 8.52 -17.13 -15.42
CA GLY A 45 9.39 -16.17 -16.11
C GLY A 45 9.46 -14.80 -15.44
N ALA A 46 9.79 -13.75 -16.19
CA ALA A 46 10.03 -12.42 -15.62
C ALA A 46 8.73 -11.68 -15.26
N TYR A 47 8.72 -11.05 -14.08
CA TYR A 47 7.65 -10.20 -13.58
C TYR A 47 8.23 -9.00 -12.86
N ASN A 48 7.47 -7.93 -12.82
CA ASN A 48 7.65 -6.87 -11.85
C ASN A 48 6.63 -7.04 -10.72
N LEU A 49 7.08 -7.16 -9.48
CA LEU A 49 6.24 -7.21 -8.28
C LEU A 49 6.29 -5.85 -7.59
N SER A 50 5.14 -5.20 -7.42
CA SER A 50 5.08 -3.85 -6.87
C SER A 50 3.94 -3.67 -5.86
N ASP A 51 4.24 -3.03 -4.73
CA ASP A 51 3.29 -2.77 -3.64
C ASP A 51 2.53 -4.03 -3.17
N ILE A 52 3.19 -5.19 -3.15
CA ILE A 52 2.63 -6.40 -2.53
C ILE A 52 2.87 -6.37 -1.03
N TRP A 53 1.80 -6.41 -0.26
CA TRP A 53 1.80 -6.36 1.19
C TRP A 53 0.99 -7.52 1.76
N VAL A 54 1.58 -8.22 2.71
CA VAL A 54 0.87 -9.16 3.57
C VAL A 54 0.74 -8.50 4.94
N THR A 55 -0.49 -8.44 5.46
CA THR A 55 -0.77 -7.98 6.82
C THR A 55 -1.06 -9.16 7.72
N SER A 56 -0.73 -9.03 9.01
CA SER A 56 -0.86 -10.09 10.00
C SER A 56 -1.97 -9.85 11.02
N VAL A 57 -2.35 -10.88 11.75
CA VAL A 57 -3.39 -10.84 12.82
C VAL A 57 -3.10 -9.82 13.92
N ASN A 58 -1.84 -9.43 14.11
CA ASN A 58 -1.42 -8.47 15.13
C ASN A 58 -1.28 -7.04 14.56
N GLY A 59 -1.72 -6.79 13.32
CA GLY A 59 -1.63 -5.48 12.66
C GLY A 59 -0.27 -5.18 12.02
N GLY A 60 0.72 -6.08 12.16
CA GLY A 60 2.00 -5.97 11.45
C GLY A 60 1.84 -6.17 9.93
N SER A 61 2.82 -5.74 9.16
CA SER A 61 2.85 -5.96 7.71
C SER A 61 4.26 -6.18 7.20
N ALA A 62 4.39 -6.87 6.07
CA ALA A 62 5.64 -7.02 5.34
C ALA A 62 5.41 -6.82 3.84
N GLY A 63 6.36 -6.15 3.20
CA GLY A 63 6.38 -5.89 1.76
C GLY A 63 7.13 -6.97 1.00
N PHE A 64 6.55 -7.38 -0.14
CA PHE A 64 7.05 -8.39 -1.07
C PHE A 64 7.13 -7.85 -2.51
N GLY A 65 6.95 -6.55 -2.71
CA GLY A 65 7.16 -5.87 -3.98
C GLY A 65 8.64 -5.58 -4.23
N TYR A 66 9.38 -6.56 -4.74
CA TYR A 66 10.84 -6.47 -4.94
C TYR A 66 11.26 -6.03 -6.35
N GLY A 67 10.35 -5.46 -7.14
CA GLY A 67 10.65 -4.99 -8.49
C GLY A 67 10.76 -6.15 -9.48
N ALA A 68 11.71 -6.06 -10.41
CA ALA A 68 11.94 -7.07 -11.43
C ALA A 68 12.50 -8.36 -10.82
N VAL A 69 11.78 -9.46 -10.99
CA VAL A 69 12.14 -10.79 -10.48
C VAL A 69 11.93 -11.84 -11.57
N ASN A 70 12.77 -12.86 -11.56
CA ASN A 70 12.63 -14.00 -12.45
C ASN A 70 13.03 -15.28 -11.70
N GLY A 71 12.03 -16.10 -11.38
CA GLY A 71 12.23 -17.41 -10.76
C GLY A 71 11.90 -17.48 -9.28
N TYR A 72 12.12 -18.67 -8.73
CA TYR A 72 11.72 -19.08 -7.39
C TYR A 72 12.94 -19.38 -6.51
N PRO A 73 13.02 -18.90 -5.25
CA PRO A 73 12.02 -18.05 -4.56
C PRO A 73 12.21 -16.55 -4.84
N GLY A 74 12.95 -16.19 -5.90
CA GLY A 74 13.16 -14.81 -6.32
C GLY A 74 14.00 -13.97 -5.35
N ALA A 75 13.75 -12.66 -5.36
CA ALA A 75 14.48 -11.69 -4.54
C ALA A 75 14.12 -11.85 -3.05
N SER A 76 15.00 -11.38 -2.15
CA SER A 76 14.83 -11.56 -0.71
C SER A 76 15.15 -10.32 0.11
N ALA A 77 14.45 -10.18 1.23
CA ALA A 77 14.69 -9.12 2.21
C ALA A 77 14.45 -9.62 3.64
N SER A 78 15.05 -8.94 4.61
CA SER A 78 14.70 -9.11 6.02
C SER A 78 13.30 -8.54 6.29
N ILE A 79 12.47 -9.32 6.98
CA ILE A 79 11.11 -8.93 7.38
C ILE A 79 10.88 -9.27 8.85
N GLY A 80 9.72 -8.89 9.38
CA GLY A 80 9.25 -9.36 10.68
C GLY A 80 7.73 -9.44 10.67
N ILE A 81 7.18 -10.62 10.37
CA ILE A 81 5.73 -10.80 10.26
C ILE A 81 5.24 -11.97 11.11
N SER A 82 4.04 -11.83 11.68
CA SER A 82 3.32 -12.90 12.37
C SER A 82 2.37 -13.64 11.41
N VAL A 83 1.39 -14.37 11.94
CA VAL A 83 0.41 -15.14 11.13
C VAL A 83 -0.31 -14.19 10.15
N PRO A 84 -0.28 -14.47 8.83
CA PRO A 84 -0.90 -13.61 7.84
C PRO A 84 -2.44 -13.67 7.92
N ARG A 85 -3.08 -12.55 7.60
CA ARG A 85 -4.55 -12.41 7.57
C ARG A 85 -5.11 -11.81 6.28
N HIS A 86 -4.30 -11.05 5.55
CA HIS A 86 -4.75 -10.39 4.32
C HIS A 86 -3.55 -10.13 3.42
N ILE A 87 -3.76 -10.30 2.12
CA ILE A 87 -2.80 -9.92 1.08
C ILE A 87 -3.42 -8.89 0.16
N LYS A 88 -2.62 -7.87 -0.18
CA LYS A 88 -2.98 -6.85 -1.17
C LYS A 88 -1.78 -6.50 -2.01
N GLY A 89 -1.94 -6.30 -3.31
CA GLY A 89 -0.84 -5.83 -4.14
C GLY A 89 -1.07 -5.85 -5.63
N TYR A 90 -0.03 -5.49 -6.36
CA TYR A 90 0.01 -5.45 -7.81
C TYR A 90 1.23 -6.21 -8.34
N TRP A 91 1.09 -6.82 -9.51
CA TRP A 91 2.23 -7.36 -10.24
C TRP A 91 1.95 -7.30 -11.73
N ALA A 92 3.00 -7.31 -12.54
CA ALA A 92 2.90 -7.21 -13.99
C ALA A 92 3.85 -8.20 -14.65
N LYS A 93 3.37 -8.86 -15.72
CA LYS A 93 4.20 -9.75 -16.54
C LYS A 93 5.07 -8.89 -17.46
N GLU A 94 6.38 -9.11 -17.44
CA GLU A 94 7.29 -8.41 -18.36
C GLU A 94 7.10 -8.92 -19.80
N ASN A 95 7.22 -8.02 -20.77
CA ASN A 95 7.17 -8.37 -22.18
C ASN A 95 8.48 -9.09 -22.57
N GLU A 96 8.38 -10.24 -23.22
CA GLU A 96 9.55 -11.00 -23.70
C GLU A 96 10.19 -10.36 -24.93
N GLU A 97 9.42 -9.58 -25.70
CA GLU A 97 9.83 -9.01 -27.00
C GLU A 97 10.42 -7.60 -26.89
N GLY A 98 10.42 -6.98 -25.71
CA GLY A 98 10.90 -5.60 -25.55
C GLY A 98 10.57 -4.97 -24.20
N PRO A 99 10.81 -3.66 -24.04
CA PRO A 99 10.50 -2.96 -22.80
C PRO A 99 8.99 -2.98 -22.52
N GLY A 100 8.62 -3.07 -21.25
CA GLY A 100 7.24 -2.94 -20.81
C GLY A 100 6.60 -4.19 -20.21
N PHE A 101 5.28 -4.13 -20.08
CA PHE A 101 4.48 -5.18 -19.46
C PHE A 101 3.41 -5.68 -20.42
N GLN A 102 3.26 -7.00 -20.50
CA GLN A 102 2.25 -7.68 -21.30
C GLN A 102 0.88 -7.69 -20.62
N SER A 103 0.87 -7.82 -19.29
CA SER A 103 -0.35 -7.96 -18.50
C SER A 103 -0.14 -7.44 -17.08
N TYR A 104 -1.23 -7.01 -16.47
CA TYR A 104 -1.27 -6.41 -15.15
C TYR A 104 -2.23 -7.15 -14.25
N TYR A 105 -1.87 -7.26 -12.98
CA TYR A 105 -2.64 -8.01 -12.00
C TYR A 105 -2.78 -7.22 -10.69
N ARG A 106 -3.88 -7.45 -9.99
CA ARG A 106 -4.08 -6.95 -8.63
C ARG A 106 -4.79 -7.95 -7.75
N ILE A 107 -4.58 -7.86 -6.45
CA ILE A 107 -5.33 -8.63 -5.46
C ILE A 107 -5.61 -7.78 -4.21
N SER A 108 -6.74 -8.06 -3.57
CA SER A 108 -7.01 -7.74 -2.17
C SER A 108 -7.88 -8.86 -1.63
N ALA A 109 -7.32 -9.73 -0.79
CA ALA A 109 -8.00 -10.94 -0.35
C ALA A 109 -7.61 -11.30 1.08
N ASP A 110 -8.60 -11.80 1.82
CA ASP A 110 -8.38 -12.36 3.16
C ASP A 110 -7.69 -13.72 3.07
N ILE A 111 -6.82 -13.97 4.05
CA ILE A 111 -6.15 -15.24 4.28
C ILE A 111 -6.80 -15.85 5.51
N ASP A 112 -7.22 -17.11 5.43
CA ASP A 112 -7.71 -17.86 6.60
C ASP A 112 -6.58 -17.99 7.62
N SER A 113 -6.54 -17.06 8.58
CA SER A 113 -5.46 -16.95 9.54
C SER A 113 -5.42 -18.12 10.52
N VAL A 114 -6.58 -18.74 10.80
CA VAL A 114 -6.65 -19.91 11.70
C VAL A 114 -6.01 -21.12 11.01
N LEU A 115 -6.35 -21.35 9.74
CA LEU A 115 -5.72 -22.41 8.95
C LEU A 115 -4.24 -22.11 8.68
N ALA A 116 -3.88 -20.85 8.39
CA ALA A 116 -2.51 -20.43 8.18
C ALA A 116 -1.65 -20.65 9.44
N GLU A 117 -2.15 -20.31 10.63
CA GLU A 117 -1.47 -20.59 11.90
C GLU A 117 -1.25 -22.08 12.09
N LYS A 118 -2.30 -22.89 11.88
CA LYS A 118 -2.21 -24.35 11.98
C LYS A 118 -1.12 -24.90 11.06
N LYS A 119 -1.12 -24.47 9.79
CA LYS A 119 -0.12 -24.83 8.77
C LYS A 119 1.31 -24.44 9.17
N ILE A 120 1.52 -23.23 9.69
CA ILE A 120 2.82 -22.76 10.19
C ILE A 120 3.30 -23.65 11.34
N ARG A 121 2.44 -23.89 12.35
CA ARG A 121 2.79 -24.71 13.52
C ARG A 121 3.10 -26.15 13.14
N THR A 122 2.34 -26.71 12.19
CA THR A 122 2.65 -28.03 11.64
C THR A 122 4.05 -28.04 11.06
N LEU A 123 4.40 -27.09 10.17
CA LEU A 123 5.72 -27.08 9.56
C LEU A 123 6.85 -26.85 10.58
N GLN A 124 6.64 -25.97 11.57
CA GLN A 124 7.57 -25.75 12.69
C GLN A 124 7.87 -27.00 13.52
N ASN A 125 6.95 -27.97 13.52
CA ASN A 125 7.08 -29.22 14.26
C ASN A 125 7.26 -30.45 13.35
N TYR A 126 7.42 -30.26 12.04
CA TYR A 126 7.37 -31.32 11.03
C TYR A 126 8.59 -32.24 11.05
N TYR A 127 9.78 -31.67 11.25
CA TYR A 127 11.03 -32.42 11.24
C TYR A 127 11.37 -32.98 12.63
N GLN A 128 12.06 -34.11 12.65
CA GLN A 128 12.48 -34.78 13.88
C GLN A 128 13.49 -33.93 14.66
N THR A 129 14.50 -33.43 13.95
CA THR A 129 15.71 -32.80 14.51
C THR A 129 15.90 -31.38 13.99
N PHE A 130 15.61 -31.13 12.71
CA PHE A 130 15.80 -29.82 12.10
C PHE A 130 14.94 -28.75 12.77
N LYS A 131 15.59 -27.68 13.18
CA LYS A 131 14.96 -26.47 13.71
C LYS A 131 15.59 -25.26 13.05
N SER A 132 14.76 -24.44 12.42
CA SER A 132 15.18 -23.12 11.95
C SER A 132 14.63 -22.05 12.89
N ASN A 133 15.50 -21.14 13.31
CA ASN A 133 15.09 -19.92 14.03
C ASN A 133 14.60 -18.82 13.06
N TRP A 134 14.63 -19.11 11.75
CA TRP A 134 14.34 -18.20 10.65
C TRP A 134 13.29 -18.83 9.74
N GLY A 135 12.02 -18.60 10.04
CA GLY A 135 10.96 -18.88 9.07
C GLY A 135 11.07 -17.93 7.88
N HIS A 136 10.79 -18.45 6.69
CA HIS A 136 10.72 -17.70 5.45
C HIS A 136 9.27 -17.62 5.01
N MET A 137 8.83 -16.41 4.66
CA MET A 137 7.57 -16.20 3.96
C MET A 137 7.88 -15.84 2.51
N GLN A 138 7.24 -16.54 1.57
CA GLN A 138 7.51 -16.37 0.14
C GLN A 138 6.21 -15.98 -0.56
N VAL A 139 6.27 -14.98 -1.43
CA VAL A 139 5.18 -14.61 -2.32
C VAL A 139 5.60 -14.94 -3.74
N GLU A 140 4.82 -15.82 -4.38
CA GLU A 140 5.13 -16.32 -5.71
C GLU A 140 3.95 -16.06 -6.65
N VAL A 141 4.24 -15.53 -7.83
CA VAL A 141 3.22 -15.24 -8.86
C VAL A 141 3.37 -16.11 -10.09
N GLU A 142 2.24 -16.40 -10.72
CA GLU A 142 2.15 -17.08 -12.02
C GLU A 142 0.88 -16.59 -12.73
N GLN A 143 1.05 -15.73 -13.73
CA GLN A 143 -0.04 -15.00 -14.36
C GLN A 143 -0.92 -14.33 -13.29
N SER A 144 -2.23 -14.57 -13.28
CA SER A 144 -3.15 -14.07 -12.26
C SER A 144 -3.07 -14.80 -10.92
N ARG A 145 -2.35 -15.92 -10.81
CA ARG A 145 -2.23 -16.69 -9.57
C ARG A 145 -1.17 -16.06 -8.67
N ILE A 146 -1.45 -16.03 -7.37
CA ILE A 146 -0.51 -15.59 -6.34
C ILE A 146 -0.60 -16.53 -5.13
N MET A 147 0.55 -16.93 -4.61
CA MET A 147 0.67 -17.79 -3.44
C MET A 147 1.43 -17.11 -2.32
N VAL A 148 1.02 -17.37 -1.08
CA VAL A 148 1.80 -17.08 0.12
C VAL A 148 2.24 -18.39 0.74
N LEU A 149 3.54 -18.63 0.75
CA LEU A 149 4.15 -19.86 1.25
C LEU A 149 4.92 -19.58 2.54
N TYR A 150 4.94 -20.55 3.44
CA TYR A 150 5.84 -20.57 4.59
C TYR A 150 6.80 -21.74 4.48
N THR A 151 8.08 -21.52 4.74
CA THR A 151 9.07 -22.59 4.80
C THR A 151 10.10 -22.35 5.88
N LEU A 152 10.70 -23.44 6.37
CA LEU A 152 11.88 -23.39 7.21
C LEU A 152 13.18 -23.50 6.40
N ASN A 153 13.08 -23.59 5.06
CA ASN A 153 14.23 -23.77 4.16
C ASN A 153 15.13 -24.94 4.53
N CYS A 154 14.54 -26.06 4.95
CA CYS A 154 15.31 -27.30 5.11
C CYS A 154 15.61 -27.87 3.71
N PHE A 155 16.88 -27.92 3.34
CA PHE A 155 17.30 -28.52 2.08
C PHE A 155 17.91 -29.89 2.35
N SER A 156 17.26 -30.97 1.93
CA SER A 156 17.70 -32.36 2.26
C SER A 156 19.11 -32.72 1.80
N LYS A 157 19.71 -31.93 0.91
CA LYS A 157 21.10 -32.06 0.49
C LYS A 157 22.11 -31.47 1.49
N LEU A 158 21.67 -30.57 2.36
CA LEU A 158 22.48 -29.79 3.29
C LEU A 158 22.10 -30.06 4.76
N ASP A 159 20.84 -30.41 5.01
CA ASP A 159 20.23 -30.52 6.32
C ASP A 159 19.58 -31.89 6.55
N ASP A 160 19.41 -32.26 7.83
CA ASP A 160 18.60 -33.42 8.23
C ASP A 160 17.10 -33.09 8.21
N CYS A 161 16.51 -33.14 7.02
CA CYS A 161 15.08 -32.92 6.82
C CYS A 161 14.22 -34.16 7.08
N THR A 162 14.66 -35.05 7.98
CA THR A 162 13.88 -36.25 8.32
C THR A 162 12.58 -35.86 9.01
N VAL A 163 11.46 -36.25 8.41
CA VAL A 163 10.10 -35.96 8.90
C VAL A 163 9.77 -36.86 10.08
N LYS A 164 9.01 -36.35 11.05
CA LYS A 164 8.46 -37.17 12.14
C LYS A 164 7.55 -38.29 11.60
N PRO A 165 7.31 -39.36 12.39
CA PRO A 165 6.34 -40.39 12.03
C PRO A 165 4.98 -39.77 11.66
N TYR A 166 4.30 -40.38 10.69
CA TYR A 166 3.12 -39.81 10.04
C TYR A 166 2.02 -39.43 11.04
N GLU A 167 1.65 -38.15 11.05
CA GLU A 167 0.46 -37.62 11.72
C GLU A 167 -0.51 -37.06 10.67
N ALA A 168 -1.82 -37.10 10.93
CA ALA A 168 -2.85 -36.53 10.03
C ALA A 168 -2.66 -35.03 9.74
N SER A 169 -1.80 -34.34 10.51
CA SER A 169 -1.41 -32.95 10.30
C SER A 169 -0.41 -32.77 9.14
N HIS A 170 0.24 -33.84 8.65
CA HIS A 170 1.24 -33.77 7.57
C HIS A 170 0.68 -33.42 6.19
N ASP A 171 -0.62 -33.62 5.97
CA ASP A 171 -1.30 -33.19 4.73
C ASP A 171 -1.33 -31.66 4.55
N LEU A 172 -0.94 -30.91 5.59
CA LEU A 172 -0.82 -29.45 5.57
C LEU A 172 0.55 -28.96 5.06
N VAL A 173 1.49 -29.88 4.81
CA VAL A 173 2.82 -29.61 4.28
C VAL A 173 2.91 -30.20 2.88
N SER A 174 3.47 -29.43 1.94
CA SER A 174 3.63 -29.83 0.54
C SER A 174 5.04 -29.52 0.08
N LYS A 175 5.46 -30.11 -1.05
CA LYS A 175 6.70 -29.69 -1.69
C LYS A 175 6.55 -28.31 -2.31
N SER A 176 7.64 -27.54 -2.28
CA SER A 176 7.69 -26.23 -2.94
C SER A 176 7.43 -26.35 -4.44
N PRO A 177 7.06 -25.28 -5.14
CA PRO A 177 6.75 -25.32 -6.57
C PRO A 177 7.86 -25.90 -7.47
N LYS A 178 9.13 -25.80 -7.03
CA LYS A 178 10.30 -26.38 -7.71
C LYS A 178 10.82 -27.66 -7.04
N ASN A 179 10.06 -28.23 -6.10
CA ASN A 179 10.37 -29.45 -5.35
C ASN A 179 11.73 -29.40 -4.61
N LEU A 180 12.08 -28.22 -4.08
CA LEU A 180 13.38 -27.96 -3.44
C LEU A 180 13.32 -28.12 -1.91
N THR A 181 12.20 -27.73 -1.31
CA THR A 181 11.98 -27.68 0.14
C THR A 181 10.54 -28.06 0.45
N ASP A 182 10.24 -28.30 1.72
CA ASP A 182 8.86 -28.40 2.19
C ASP A 182 8.30 -27.03 2.57
N VAL A 183 7.06 -26.78 2.18
CA VAL A 183 6.33 -25.53 2.36
C VAL A 183 4.96 -25.80 2.96
N ALA A 184 4.44 -24.82 3.69
CA ALA A 184 3.04 -24.74 4.03
C ALA A 184 2.40 -23.64 3.17
N VAL A 185 1.43 -24.02 2.32
CA VAL A 185 0.71 -23.07 1.46
C VAL A 185 -0.32 -22.31 2.30
N LEU A 186 -0.01 -21.08 2.68
CA LEU A 186 -0.87 -20.27 3.56
C LEU A 186 -2.02 -19.63 2.77
N PHE A 187 -1.77 -19.28 1.51
CA PHE A 187 -2.75 -18.74 0.58
C PHE A 187 -2.39 -19.19 -0.83
N ASP A 188 -3.40 -19.51 -1.63
CA ASP A 188 -3.29 -19.76 -3.07
C ASP A 188 -4.57 -19.23 -3.71
N GLY A 189 -4.44 -18.15 -4.48
CA GLY A 189 -5.59 -17.42 -4.99
C GLY A 189 -5.33 -16.83 -6.36
N LYS A 190 -6.41 -16.32 -6.96
CA LYS A 190 -6.39 -15.67 -8.27
C LYS A 190 -6.74 -14.20 -8.12
N GLY A 191 -5.84 -13.32 -8.53
CA GLY A 191 -6.08 -11.89 -8.65
C GLY A 191 -6.88 -11.53 -9.89
N GLU A 192 -7.32 -10.28 -9.94
CA GLU A 192 -7.89 -9.67 -11.14
C GLU A 192 -6.77 -9.44 -12.17
N SER A 193 -7.09 -9.59 -13.46
CA SER A 193 -6.16 -9.40 -14.57
C SER A 193 -6.66 -8.33 -15.54
N SER A 194 -5.74 -7.57 -16.12
CA SER A 194 -6.03 -6.54 -17.11
C SER A 194 -4.91 -6.45 -18.15
N LEU A 195 -5.25 -6.08 -19.39
CA LEU A 195 -4.28 -5.78 -20.44
C LEU A 195 -3.72 -4.35 -20.32
N THR A 196 -4.39 -3.49 -19.54
CA THR A 196 -3.92 -2.14 -19.23
C THR A 196 -3.69 -1.99 -17.72
N PRO A 197 -2.79 -1.10 -17.27
CA PRO A 197 -2.59 -0.86 -15.84
C PRO A 197 -3.90 -0.53 -15.11
N PHE A 198 -4.06 -1.06 -13.89
CA PHE A 198 -5.18 -0.68 -13.03
C PHE A 198 -5.06 0.79 -12.59
N PRO A 199 -6.15 1.56 -12.53
CA PRO A 199 -6.12 2.94 -12.07
C PRO A 199 -5.44 3.12 -10.71
N GLY A 200 -4.40 3.94 -10.65
CA GLY A 200 -3.59 4.21 -9.46
C GLY A 200 -2.66 3.07 -9.02
N SER A 201 -2.50 2.01 -9.82
CA SER A 201 -1.48 0.98 -9.58
C SER A 201 -0.07 1.49 -9.88
N PRO A 202 1.00 0.89 -9.33
CA PRO A 202 2.38 1.30 -9.62
C PRO A 202 2.74 1.44 -11.10
N TYR A 203 2.04 0.69 -11.96
CA TYR A 203 2.22 0.66 -13.41
C TYR A 203 1.36 1.68 -14.16
N ASP A 204 0.46 2.38 -13.46
CA ASP A 204 -0.38 3.38 -14.06
C ASP A 204 0.38 4.69 -14.21
N GLU A 205 0.81 4.91 -15.44
CA GLU A 205 1.50 6.11 -15.90
C GLU A 205 0.66 7.40 -15.76
N ARG A 206 -0.66 7.27 -15.56
CA ARG A 206 -1.56 8.40 -15.30
C ARG A 206 -1.57 8.84 -13.84
N ARG A 207 -0.78 8.21 -12.98
CA ARG A 207 -0.73 8.52 -11.56
C ARG A 207 -0.36 9.97 -11.32
N VAL A 208 -1.19 10.61 -10.51
CA VAL A 208 -0.92 11.94 -9.98
C VAL A 208 -0.03 11.76 -8.75
N LEU A 209 1.27 11.96 -8.94
CA LEU A 209 2.27 11.89 -7.88
C LEU A 209 2.42 13.26 -7.23
N VAL A 210 1.91 13.38 -6.02
CA VAL A 210 1.95 14.64 -5.28
C VAL A 210 3.28 14.79 -4.56
N ASN A 211 3.95 15.92 -4.81
CA ASN A 211 5.05 16.38 -3.96
C ASN A 211 4.52 17.50 -3.02
N PRO A 212 4.34 17.23 -1.72
CA PRO A 212 3.69 18.15 -0.77
C PRO A 212 4.31 19.54 -0.62
N PRO A 213 5.64 19.73 -0.67
CA PRO A 213 6.23 21.07 -0.69
C PRO A 213 5.64 21.95 -1.81
N HIS A 214 5.17 21.33 -2.89
CA HIS A 214 4.63 22.02 -4.05
C HIS A 214 3.10 22.02 -4.14
N LEU A 215 2.38 21.26 -3.30
CA LEU A 215 0.94 21.49 -3.08
C LEU A 215 0.68 22.51 -1.97
N GLY A 216 1.67 22.71 -1.09
CA GLY A 216 1.44 23.30 0.22
C GLY A 216 0.53 22.41 1.05
N HIS A 217 0.49 22.58 2.37
CA HIS A 217 -0.49 21.90 3.24
C HIS A 217 -1.94 22.39 3.02
N LYS A 218 -2.23 22.92 1.83
CA LYS A 218 -3.38 23.74 1.48
C LYS A 218 -4.37 23.00 0.58
N ILE A 219 -3.90 22.06 -0.23
CA ILE A 219 -4.71 21.37 -1.25
C ILE A 219 -4.72 19.85 -1.01
N THR A 220 -5.90 19.26 -1.09
CA THR A 220 -6.19 17.83 -1.13
C THR A 220 -6.68 17.46 -2.51
N LEU A 221 -6.08 16.43 -3.10
CA LEU A 221 -6.53 15.82 -4.35
C LEU A 221 -7.14 14.46 -4.04
N THR A 222 -8.30 14.17 -4.61
CA THR A 222 -9.04 12.92 -4.37
C THR A 222 -9.30 12.18 -5.68
N ASP A 223 -9.16 10.86 -5.67
CA ASP A 223 -9.43 10.02 -6.84
C ASP A 223 -10.81 9.34 -6.83
N THR A 224 -11.12 8.61 -7.90
CA THR A 224 -12.36 7.82 -8.06
C THR A 224 -12.61 6.78 -6.97
N GLN A 225 -11.59 6.39 -6.20
CA GLN A 225 -11.68 5.45 -5.09
C GLN A 225 -11.78 6.16 -3.74
N GLY A 226 -11.91 7.49 -3.73
CA GLY A 226 -11.94 8.30 -2.51
C GLY A 226 -10.58 8.39 -1.81
N ARG A 227 -9.48 8.01 -2.48
CA ARG A 227 -8.13 8.10 -1.91
C ARG A 227 -7.63 9.54 -2.06
N THR A 228 -7.09 10.08 -0.98
CA THR A 228 -6.44 11.39 -0.99
C THR A 228 -4.95 11.25 -1.26
N ALA A 229 -4.41 12.20 -2.04
CA ALA A 229 -3.00 12.23 -2.34
C ALA A 229 -2.17 12.64 -1.11
N SER A 230 -1.05 11.97 -0.90
CA SER A 230 -0.12 12.25 0.19
C SER A 230 1.33 12.08 -0.27
N VAL A 231 2.27 12.50 0.58
CA VAL A 231 3.71 12.45 0.27
C VAL A 231 4.12 11.07 -0.22
N GLY A 232 4.69 10.99 -1.43
CA GLY A 232 5.20 9.72 -1.98
C GLY A 232 4.11 8.72 -2.38
N ARG A 233 2.82 9.08 -2.26
CA ARG A 233 1.70 8.21 -2.65
C ARG A 233 0.96 8.80 -3.84
N GLY A 234 1.15 8.20 -5.01
CA GLY A 234 0.36 8.54 -6.18
C GLY A 234 -1.08 8.08 -6.03
N ILE A 235 -2.03 8.93 -6.44
CA ILE A 235 -3.44 8.56 -6.58
C ILE A 235 -3.76 8.24 -8.04
N GLY A 236 -4.90 7.58 -8.25
CA GLY A 236 -5.38 7.26 -9.59
C GLY A 236 -6.07 8.45 -10.24
N ASP A 237 -7.14 8.12 -10.96
CA ASP A 237 -8.02 9.04 -11.68
C ASP A 237 -8.55 10.17 -10.78
N LEU A 238 -8.04 11.39 -10.98
CA LEU A 238 -8.39 12.58 -10.21
C LEU A 238 -9.86 12.99 -10.45
N THR A 239 -10.63 13.17 -9.38
CA THR A 239 -12.06 13.53 -9.44
C THR A 239 -12.40 14.81 -8.70
N ARG A 240 -11.59 15.22 -7.74
CA ARG A 240 -11.91 16.38 -6.90
C ARG A 240 -10.65 17.06 -6.40
N LEU A 241 -10.77 18.36 -6.23
CA LEU A 241 -9.76 19.22 -5.66
C LEU A 241 -10.38 20.05 -4.56
N GLN A 242 -9.81 19.96 -3.37
CA GLN A 242 -10.28 20.69 -2.20
C GLN A 242 -9.13 21.41 -1.55
N GLY A 243 -9.36 22.58 -0.98
CA GLY A 243 -8.32 23.24 -0.23
C GLY A 243 -8.69 24.56 0.40
N ASP A 244 -7.99 24.87 1.48
CA ASP A 244 -8.15 26.07 2.28
C ASP A 244 -6.79 26.73 2.47
N TRP A 245 -6.73 28.04 2.23
CA TRP A 245 -5.51 28.79 2.50
C TRP A 245 -5.77 30.23 2.86
N LYS A 246 -4.71 30.88 3.33
CA LYS A 246 -4.69 32.31 3.57
C LYS A 246 -3.48 32.97 2.94
N ASN A 247 -3.66 34.18 2.45
CA ASN A 247 -2.60 35.03 1.92
C ASN A 247 -2.43 36.23 2.84
N TYR A 248 -1.20 36.49 3.27
CA TYR A 248 -0.87 37.68 4.05
C TYR A 248 -1.00 38.92 3.17
N ILE A 249 -1.71 39.94 3.66
CA ILE A 249 -1.92 41.20 2.93
C ILE A 249 -1.29 42.42 3.60
N GLY A 250 -0.81 42.30 4.84
CA GLY A 250 -0.20 43.39 5.59
C GLY A 250 -0.45 43.28 7.09
N GLU A 251 -0.16 44.36 7.82
CA GLU A 251 -0.50 44.53 9.23
C GLU A 251 -1.50 45.69 9.37
N ASP A 252 -2.41 45.59 10.34
CA ASP A 252 -3.27 46.72 10.70
C ASP A 252 -2.52 47.79 11.50
N GLU A 253 -3.21 48.86 11.90
CA GLU A 253 -2.62 49.99 12.64
C GLU A 253 -1.99 49.59 14.00
N VAL A 254 -2.30 48.40 14.51
CA VAL A 254 -1.82 47.88 15.79
C VAL A 254 -0.76 46.79 15.58
N GLY A 255 -0.31 46.56 14.34
CA GLY A 255 0.68 45.54 14.00
C GLY A 255 0.10 44.12 13.92
N LYS A 256 -1.22 43.96 13.84
CA LYS A 256 -1.84 42.64 13.70
C LYS A 256 -1.85 42.22 12.23
N SER A 257 -1.29 41.06 11.94
CA SER A 257 -1.28 40.52 10.58
C SER A 257 -2.70 40.33 10.03
N MET A 258 -2.94 40.89 8.85
CA MET A 258 -4.16 40.76 8.07
C MET A 258 -3.98 39.71 6.98
N TYR A 259 -5.05 38.95 6.73
CA TYR A 259 -5.05 37.88 5.74
C TYR A 259 -6.32 37.91 4.90
N ARG A 260 -6.21 37.47 3.64
CA ARG A 260 -7.35 37.02 2.82
C ARG A 260 -7.47 35.52 2.96
N PHE A 261 -8.68 35.00 3.15
CA PHE A 261 -8.94 33.57 3.27
C PHE A 261 -9.56 33.06 1.97
N PHE A 262 -9.21 31.84 1.58
CA PHE A 262 -9.66 31.23 0.34
C PHE A 262 -10.09 29.80 0.58
N HIS A 263 -11.17 29.41 -0.08
CA HIS A 263 -11.70 28.06 -0.11
C HIS A 263 -11.93 27.63 -1.55
N MET A 264 -11.58 26.38 -1.85
CA MET A 264 -11.84 25.75 -3.14
C MET A 264 -12.36 24.35 -2.91
N ASP A 265 -13.45 24.02 -3.58
CA ASP A 265 -14.01 22.68 -3.62
C ASP A 265 -14.59 22.44 -5.02
N GLU A 266 -13.75 21.91 -5.90
CA GLU A 266 -14.05 21.83 -7.32
C GLU A 266 -14.05 20.37 -7.79
N PRO A 267 -15.11 19.93 -8.50
CA PRO A 267 -15.06 18.67 -9.22
C PRO A 267 -14.07 18.79 -10.39
N ILE A 268 -13.35 17.70 -10.64
CA ILE A 268 -12.43 17.58 -11.77
C ILE A 268 -13.01 16.59 -12.76
N ASP A 269 -13.06 17.00 -14.03
CA ASP A 269 -13.37 16.11 -15.13
C ASP A 269 -12.20 15.13 -15.34
N THR A 270 -12.39 13.93 -14.81
CA THR A 270 -11.42 12.85 -14.86
C THR A 270 -11.02 12.48 -16.29
N ASP A 271 -11.95 12.52 -17.24
CA ASP A 271 -11.69 12.08 -18.61
C ASP A 271 -10.81 13.09 -19.34
N ILE A 272 -11.04 14.39 -19.10
CA ILE A 272 -10.16 15.45 -19.60
C ILE A 272 -8.74 15.32 -19.02
N ILE A 273 -8.61 15.06 -17.72
CA ILE A 273 -7.27 14.88 -17.10
C ILE A 273 -6.55 13.68 -17.69
N LYS A 274 -7.26 12.54 -17.85
CA LYS A 274 -6.70 11.34 -18.48
C LYS A 274 -6.22 11.61 -19.89
N GLU A 275 -7.05 12.25 -20.70
CA GLU A 275 -6.72 12.58 -22.08
C GLU A 275 -5.45 13.44 -22.14
N LYS A 276 -5.37 14.51 -21.32
CA LYS A 276 -4.19 15.38 -21.27
C LYS A 276 -2.92 14.62 -20.90
N ILE A 277 -2.97 13.77 -19.87
CA ILE A 277 -1.80 12.98 -19.45
C ILE A 277 -1.43 11.95 -20.53
N GLN A 278 -2.42 11.31 -21.16
CA GLN A 278 -2.19 10.35 -22.24
C GLN A 278 -1.54 11.01 -23.46
N ILE A 279 -1.96 12.21 -23.84
CA ILE A 279 -1.38 12.94 -24.97
C ILE A 279 0.12 13.20 -24.75
N ILE A 280 0.53 13.59 -23.53
CA ILE A 280 1.96 13.86 -23.28
C ILE A 280 2.79 12.62 -23.05
N ARG A 281 2.16 11.52 -22.64
CA ARG A 281 2.82 10.22 -22.47
C ARG A 281 2.71 9.35 -23.72
N LYS A 282 2.10 9.88 -24.78
CA LYS A 282 2.02 9.23 -26.08
C LYS A 282 3.44 8.92 -26.55
N ASP A 283 3.66 7.69 -26.99
CA ASP A 283 4.95 7.18 -27.47
C ASP A 283 6.08 7.09 -26.41
N LEU A 284 5.78 7.41 -25.14
CA LEU A 284 6.68 7.17 -23.99
C LEU A 284 6.48 5.79 -23.36
N ALA A 285 5.63 4.95 -23.96
CA ALA A 285 5.18 3.68 -23.39
C ALA A 285 6.36 2.87 -22.84
N HIS A 286 6.31 2.61 -21.53
CA HIS A 286 7.28 1.81 -20.76
C HIS A 286 8.59 2.51 -20.37
N LYS A 287 8.83 3.74 -20.81
CA LYS A 287 9.95 4.55 -20.31
C LYS A 287 9.57 5.14 -18.96
N ALA A 288 10.35 4.80 -17.94
CA ALA A 288 10.13 5.30 -16.58
C ALA A 288 10.54 6.78 -16.49
N PHE A 289 9.61 7.68 -16.82
CA PHE A 289 9.74 9.10 -16.51
C PHE A 289 9.18 9.36 -15.11
N PRO A 290 10.00 9.88 -14.19
CA PRO A 290 9.47 10.47 -12.97
C PRO A 290 8.47 11.57 -13.34
N SER A 291 7.34 11.56 -12.65
CA SER A 291 6.35 12.63 -12.79
C SER A 291 6.05 13.25 -11.44
N VAL A 292 5.75 14.54 -11.44
CA VAL A 292 5.30 15.26 -10.25
C VAL A 292 4.11 16.13 -10.59
N THR A 293 3.16 16.20 -9.66
CA THR A 293 2.01 17.09 -9.72
C THR A 293 2.19 18.18 -8.67
N TYR A 294 2.00 19.43 -9.09
CA TYR A 294 2.15 20.59 -8.22
C TYR A 294 1.11 21.67 -8.54
N VAL A 295 0.94 22.62 -7.62
CA VAL A 295 0.02 23.74 -7.81
C VAL A 295 0.76 25.08 -7.75
N THR A 296 0.24 26.06 -8.46
CA THR A 296 0.57 27.47 -8.22
C THR A 296 -0.69 28.19 -7.84
N ILE A 297 -0.60 28.99 -6.77
CA ILE A 297 -1.68 29.82 -6.27
C ILE A 297 -1.17 31.26 -6.29
N ASN A 298 -1.91 32.17 -6.90
CA ASN A 298 -1.57 33.59 -6.87
C ASN A 298 -2.26 34.32 -5.69
N ASN A 299 -1.96 35.61 -5.52
CA ASN A 299 -2.48 36.40 -4.41
C ASN A 299 -4.01 36.60 -4.47
N ASP A 300 -4.61 36.45 -5.65
CA ASP A 300 -6.04 36.64 -5.90
C ASP A 300 -6.86 35.35 -5.84
N GLY A 301 -6.26 34.27 -5.34
CA GLY A 301 -6.91 32.97 -5.19
C GLY A 301 -7.08 32.21 -6.50
N HIS A 302 -6.46 32.64 -7.59
CA HIS A 302 -6.39 31.81 -8.79
C HIS A 302 -5.38 30.69 -8.58
N MET A 303 -5.82 29.49 -8.90
CA MET A 303 -5.06 28.28 -8.74
C MET A 303 -4.90 27.56 -10.09
N LYS A 304 -3.71 27.02 -10.30
CA LYS A 304 -3.40 26.13 -11.42
C LYS A 304 -2.77 24.85 -10.90
N LEU A 305 -3.25 23.71 -11.39
CA LEU A 305 -2.70 22.39 -11.13
C LEU A 305 -1.93 21.92 -12.37
N TYR A 306 -0.70 21.51 -12.17
CA TYR A 306 0.17 21.05 -13.24
C TYR A 306 0.60 19.61 -13.04
N TYR A 307 0.82 18.94 -14.17
CA TYR A 307 1.51 17.67 -14.23
C TYR A 307 2.81 17.87 -14.98
N ARG A 308 3.91 17.45 -14.35
CA ARG A 308 5.26 17.55 -14.88
C ARG A 308 5.83 16.17 -15.16
N LEU A 309 6.35 15.98 -16.36
CA LEU A 309 7.30 14.91 -16.65
C LEU A 309 8.72 15.45 -16.46
N ILE A 310 9.53 14.71 -15.70
CA ILE A 310 10.93 15.06 -15.41
C ILE A 310 11.83 14.13 -16.21
N CYS A 311 12.77 14.71 -16.92
CA CYS A 311 13.85 14.01 -17.60
C CYS A 311 15.14 14.09 -16.79
N VAL A 312 15.52 12.96 -16.19
CA VAL A 312 16.75 12.83 -15.39
C VAL A 312 17.91 12.41 -16.32
N SER A 313 18.52 13.41 -16.97
CA SER A 313 19.87 13.41 -17.55
C SER A 313 20.31 12.35 -18.57
N ASP A 314 19.41 11.49 -19.08
CA ASP A 314 19.71 10.64 -20.24
C ASP A 314 19.12 11.26 -21.51
N THR A 315 19.99 11.76 -22.40
CA THR A 315 19.60 12.52 -23.59
C THR A 315 18.70 11.69 -24.51
N GLU A 316 18.95 10.40 -24.66
CA GLU A 316 18.13 9.53 -25.54
C GLU A 316 16.70 9.34 -25.02
N LEU A 317 16.51 9.37 -23.69
CA LEU A 317 15.18 9.34 -23.10
C LEU A 317 14.49 10.69 -23.30
N CYS A 318 15.20 11.80 -23.05
CA CYS A 318 14.65 13.15 -23.24
C CYS A 318 14.28 13.43 -24.70
N ASP A 319 15.05 12.91 -25.67
CA ASP A 319 14.78 13.06 -27.10
C ASP A 319 13.43 12.42 -27.49
N SER A 320 12.97 11.39 -26.76
CA SER A 320 11.63 10.85 -26.99
C SER A 320 10.49 11.74 -26.51
N LEU A 321 10.78 12.83 -25.80
CA LEU A 321 9.77 13.83 -25.43
C LEU A 321 9.51 14.84 -26.55
N GLU A 322 10.26 14.83 -27.66
CA GLU A 322 10.12 15.85 -28.72
C GLU A 322 8.70 15.90 -29.34
N GLU A 323 8.05 14.75 -29.54
CA GLU A 323 6.66 14.73 -30.01
C GLU A 323 5.71 15.31 -28.94
N SER A 324 5.93 14.98 -27.67
CA SER A 324 5.17 15.53 -26.55
C SER A 324 5.37 17.04 -26.41
N ARG A 325 6.57 17.56 -26.67
CA ARG A 325 6.89 19.01 -26.66
C ARG A 325 6.09 19.79 -27.70
N ALA A 326 5.76 19.17 -28.83
CA ALA A 326 4.97 19.80 -29.88
C ALA A 326 3.48 19.90 -29.54
N SER A 327 3.03 19.27 -28.45
CA SER A 327 1.63 19.31 -28.03
C SER A 327 1.20 20.73 -27.61
N PRO A 328 0.04 21.22 -28.08
CA PRO A 328 -0.49 22.53 -27.68
C PRO A 328 -0.90 22.58 -26.20
N LEU A 329 -0.95 21.43 -25.52
CA LEU A 329 -1.24 21.33 -24.09
C LEU A 329 -0.02 21.62 -23.22
N VAL A 330 1.19 21.57 -23.78
CA VAL A 330 2.43 21.89 -23.08
C VAL A 330 2.53 23.39 -22.92
N ILE A 331 2.52 23.81 -21.66
CA ILE A 331 2.55 25.22 -21.26
C ILE A 331 3.96 25.70 -20.89
N ARG A 332 4.84 24.76 -20.54
CA ARG A 332 6.24 25.00 -20.25
C ARG A 332 7.05 23.79 -20.68
N SER A 333 8.06 24.06 -21.48
CA SER A 333 9.00 23.08 -21.99
C SER A 333 10.41 23.57 -21.67
N SER A 334 11.22 22.72 -21.08
CA SER A 334 12.66 22.92 -20.92
C SER A 334 13.37 21.61 -21.25
N ASP A 335 14.68 21.65 -21.46
CA ASP A 335 15.48 20.46 -21.77
C ASP A 335 15.22 19.30 -20.78
N TYR A 336 14.86 19.62 -19.54
CA TYR A 336 14.67 18.64 -18.47
C TYR A 336 13.21 18.39 -18.07
N ASP A 337 12.28 19.31 -18.33
CA ASP A 337 10.91 19.22 -17.81
C ASP A 337 9.85 19.57 -18.86
N LEU A 338 8.72 18.86 -18.82
CA LEU A 338 7.50 19.17 -19.56
C LEU A 338 6.32 19.37 -18.60
N ASP A 339 5.72 20.55 -18.61
CA ASP A 339 4.53 20.87 -17.82
C ASP A 339 3.28 20.93 -18.70
N ILE A 340 2.20 20.31 -18.23
CA ILE A 340 0.84 20.53 -18.73
C ILE A 340 -0.07 21.08 -17.65
N LEU A 341 -1.01 21.93 -18.07
CA LEU A 341 -2.08 22.42 -17.20
C LEU A 341 -3.18 21.38 -17.10
N LEU A 342 -3.32 20.77 -15.93
CA LEU A 342 -4.42 19.86 -15.63
C LEU A 342 -5.72 20.63 -15.37
N PHE A 343 -5.66 21.60 -14.46
CA PHE A 343 -6.82 22.36 -13.98
C PHE A 343 -6.45 23.83 -13.72
N GLU A 344 -7.40 24.73 -13.98
CA GLU A 344 -7.32 26.15 -13.61
C GLU A 344 -8.68 26.58 -13.04
N GLY A 345 -8.66 27.25 -11.89
CA GLY A 345 -9.85 27.69 -11.19
C GLY A 345 -9.57 28.89 -10.28
N LYS A 346 -10.63 29.54 -9.80
CA LYS A 346 -10.55 30.65 -8.85
C LYS A 346 -11.27 30.25 -7.57
N ALA A 347 -10.58 30.38 -6.44
CA ALA A 347 -11.13 30.10 -5.13
C ALA A 347 -12.18 31.14 -4.73
N GLU A 348 -13.11 30.72 -3.89
CA GLU A 348 -13.98 31.62 -3.14
C GLU A 348 -13.12 32.35 -2.10
N GLU A 349 -13.21 33.67 -2.06
CA GLU A 349 -12.61 34.47 -1.00
C GLU A 349 -13.59 34.55 0.17
N LEU A 350 -13.11 34.27 1.37
CA LEU A 350 -13.90 34.25 2.60
C LEU A 350 -13.51 35.42 3.51
N ASP A 351 -14.49 35.94 4.23
CA ASP A 351 -14.28 36.99 5.24
C ASP A 351 -13.54 36.48 6.50
N ALA A 352 -13.53 35.16 6.71
CA ALA A 352 -12.95 34.48 7.87
C ALA A 352 -12.35 33.12 7.46
N PRO A 353 -11.50 32.49 8.30
CA PRO A 353 -11.04 31.13 8.06
C PRO A 353 -12.24 30.19 7.88
N TYR A 354 -12.15 29.27 6.93
CA TYR A 354 -13.13 28.19 6.81
C TYR A 354 -13.08 27.36 8.10
N GLU A 355 -14.13 27.44 8.91
CA GLU A 355 -14.30 26.53 10.04
C GLU A 355 -14.57 25.16 9.44
N THR A 356 -13.71 24.17 9.73
CA THR A 356 -14.09 22.77 9.54
C THR A 356 -15.42 22.60 10.24
N VAL A 357 -16.52 22.45 9.50
CA VAL A 357 -17.81 22.06 10.05
C VAL A 357 -17.51 20.83 10.88
N SER A 358 -17.55 21.01 12.20
CA SER A 358 -17.31 19.97 13.17
C SER A 358 -18.24 18.81 12.84
N ASP A 359 -17.64 17.64 12.72
CA ASP A 359 -18.24 16.31 12.82
C ASP A 359 -19.66 16.36 13.42
N PRO A 360 -20.74 16.14 12.63
CA PRO A 360 -22.05 15.98 13.21
C PRO A 360 -22.17 14.55 13.77
N GLN A 361 -21.81 14.46 15.06
CA GLN A 361 -22.19 13.47 16.10
C GLN A 361 -22.20 11.97 15.76
#